data_AF-A0A2D7NAD6-F1
#
_entry.id   AF-A0A2D7NAD6-F1
#
_cell.length_a   1.000
_cell.length_b   1.000
_cell.length_c   1.000
_cell.angle_alpha   90.00
_cell.angle_beta   90.00
_cell.angle_gamma   90.00
#
_symmetry.space_group_name_H-M   'P 1'
#
loop_
_entity.id
_entity.type
_entity.pdbx_description
1 polymer ?
#
loop_
_entity_poly.entity_id
_entity_poly.type
_entity_poly.pdbx_seq_one_letter_code
_entity_poly.pdbx_strand_id
1 'polypeptide(L)'
;MLLQALKKKLEAKIVEHSTVLDIYNQKSVGIGDHDKLLEIVEDRFEKLVCAKHQLEELEKILNVKKETEDKTEGETKAKTKT
;
A
#
# COMPACT_ATOMS: atom_id res chain seq x y z
N MET A 1 14.68 -6.19 -1.85
CA MET A 1 14.51 -6.11 -0.38
C MET A 1 13.79 -4.85 0.09
N LEU A 2 14.26 -3.63 -0.20
CA LEU A 2 13.65 -2.40 0.33
C LEU A 2 12.21 -2.13 -0.16
N LEU A 3 11.91 -2.30 -1.45
CA LEU A 3 10.56 -2.09 -1.99
C LEU A 3 9.55 -3.11 -1.44
N GLN A 4 9.96 -4.35 -1.20
CA GLN A 4 9.11 -5.36 -0.55
C GLN A 4 8.85 -5.03 0.93
N ALA A 5 9.84 -4.48 1.64
CA ALA A 5 9.63 -4.00 3.00
C ALA A 5 8.68 -2.80 3.04
N LEU A 6 8.80 -1.87 2.08
CA LEU A 6 7.88 -0.75 1.91
C LEU A 6 6.46 -1.24 1.62
N LYS A 7 6.29 -2.25 0.76
CA LYS A 7 5.00 -2.89 0.48
C LYS A 7 4.32 -3.36 1.76
N LYS A 8 5.03 -4.18 2.56
CA LYS A 8 4.51 -4.68 3.85
C LYS A 8 4.14 -3.57 4.82
N LYS A 9 4.91 -2.48 4.85
CA LYS A 9 4.61 -1.30 5.68
C LYS A 9 3.32 -0.60 5.23
N LEU A 10 3.09 -0.47 3.94
CA LEU A 10 1.87 0.12 3.39
C LEU A 10 0.64 -0.76 3.66
N GLU A 11 0.78 -2.09 3.48
CA GLU A 11 -0.27 -3.06 3.86
C GLU A 11 -0.64 -2.93 5.35
N ALA A 12 0.35 -2.84 6.23
CA ALA A 12 0.11 -2.65 7.66
C ALA A 12 -0.65 -1.34 7.96
N LYS A 13 -0.28 -0.22 7.30
CA LYS A 13 -0.98 1.07 7.45
C LYS A 13 -2.43 1.02 6.97
N ILE A 14 -2.70 0.30 5.88
CA ILE A 14 -4.07 0.11 5.37
C ILE A 14 -4.92 -0.60 6.43
N VAL A 15 -4.39 -1.68 7.03
CA VAL A 15 -5.08 -2.42 8.09
C VAL A 15 -5.27 -1.55 9.34
N GLU A 16 -4.25 -0.79 9.75
CA GLU A 16 -4.33 0.12 10.90
C GLU A 16 -5.46 1.15 10.72
N HIS A 17 -5.44 1.91 9.63
CA HIS A 17 -6.40 2.99 9.42
C HIS A 17 -7.82 2.47 9.17
N SER A 18 -7.98 1.35 8.45
CA SER A 18 -9.30 0.71 8.30
C SER A 18 -9.87 0.20 9.62
N THR A 19 -9.05 -0.42 10.47
CA THR A 19 -9.50 -0.89 11.79
C THR A 19 -9.93 0.27 12.67
N VAL A 20 -9.19 1.39 12.65
CA VAL A 20 -9.56 2.60 13.41
C VAL A 20 -10.91 3.14 12.93
N LEU A 21 -11.11 3.25 11.62
CA LEU A 21 -12.39 3.67 11.04
C LEU A 21 -13.54 2.73 11.44
N ASP A 22 -13.31 1.42 11.43
CA ASP A 22 -14.30 0.43 11.84
C ASP A 22 -14.69 0.56 13.31
N ILE A 23 -13.72 0.83 14.20
CA ILE A 23 -13.99 1.10 15.62
C ILE A 23 -14.88 2.32 15.78
N TYR A 24 -14.56 3.41 15.07
CA TYR A 24 -15.34 4.64 15.12
C TYR A 24 -16.75 4.45 14.54
N ASN A 25 -16.91 3.59 13.52
CA ASN A 25 -18.19 3.26 12.92
C ASN A 25 -19.05 2.34 13.81
N GLN A 26 -18.45 1.35 14.49
CA GLN A 26 -19.16 0.37 15.32
C GLN A 26 -19.40 0.83 16.75
N LYS A 27 -18.51 1.65 17.32
CA LYS A 27 -18.51 2.03 18.74
C LYS A 27 -18.42 3.54 18.91
N SER A 28 -19.23 4.29 18.18
CA SER A 28 -19.28 5.77 18.27
C SER A 28 -19.70 6.28 19.65
N VAL A 29 -20.38 5.45 20.46
CA VAL A 29 -20.81 5.75 21.84
C VAL A 29 -19.71 5.39 22.85
N GLY A 30 -19.14 6.41 23.51
CA GLY A 30 -18.15 6.24 24.59
C GLY A 30 -16.72 6.69 24.26
N ILE A 31 -16.47 7.26 23.08
CA ILE A 31 -15.19 7.87 22.74
C ILE A 31 -15.21 9.31 23.25
N GLY A 32 -14.40 9.61 24.27
CA GLY A 32 -14.43 10.87 25.03
C GLY A 32 -14.21 12.16 24.22
N ASP A 33 -13.86 12.07 22.92
CA ASP A 33 -13.63 13.18 21.99
C ASP A 33 -14.77 13.32 20.96
N HIS A 34 -16.02 13.38 21.42
CA HIS A 34 -17.20 13.43 20.54
C HIS A 34 -17.19 14.60 19.53
N ASP A 35 -16.62 15.75 19.89
CA ASP A 35 -16.61 16.95 19.02
C ASP A 35 -15.64 16.85 17.84
N LYS A 36 -14.57 16.05 17.97
CA LYS A 36 -13.52 15.87 16.94
C LYS A 36 -13.59 14.53 16.24
N LEU A 37 -14.62 13.76 16.50
CA LEU A 37 -14.82 12.43 15.94
C LEU A 37 -14.73 12.45 14.40
N LEU A 38 -15.40 13.40 13.77
CA LEU A 38 -15.42 13.51 12.31
C LEU A 38 -14.05 13.91 11.75
N GLU A 39 -13.33 14.83 12.39
CA GLU A 39 -11.97 15.23 11.99
C GLU A 39 -11.00 14.04 12.05
N ILE A 40 -11.12 13.21 13.09
CA ILE A 40 -10.29 12.00 13.23
C ILE A 40 -10.64 10.98 12.16
N VAL A 41 -11.93 10.77 11.88
CA VAL A 41 -12.39 9.88 10.81
C VAL A 41 -11.89 10.38 9.45
N GLU A 42 -11.96 11.68 9.18
CA GLU A 42 -11.46 12.31 7.96
C GLU A 42 -9.95 12.09 7.79
N ASP A 43 -9.15 12.39 8.82
CA ASP A 43 -7.69 12.17 8.80
C ASP A 43 -7.32 10.70 8.56
N ARG A 44 -8.01 9.77 9.22
CA ARG A 44 -7.77 8.33 9.05
C ARG A 44 -8.20 7.84 7.68
N PHE A 45 -9.30 8.38 7.15
CA PHE A 45 -9.77 8.07 5.80
C PHE A 45 -8.80 8.58 4.73
N GLU A 46 -8.32 9.82 4.84
CA GLU A 46 -7.33 10.38 3.92
C GLU A 46 -6.04 9.53 3.92
N LYS A 47 -5.53 9.19 5.10
CA LYS A 47 -4.33 8.33 5.24
C LYS A 47 -4.54 6.93 4.66
N LEU A 48 -5.74 6.36 4.80
CA LEU A 48 -6.10 5.08 4.19
C LEU A 48 -6.06 5.17 2.67
N VAL A 49 -6.66 6.20 2.08
CA VAL A 49 -6.69 6.42 0.63
C VAL A 49 -5.28 6.63 0.09
N CYS A 50 -4.46 7.47 0.74
CA CYS A 50 -3.06 7.67 0.37
C CYS A 50 -2.27 6.37 0.42
N ALA A 51 -2.41 5.57 1.47
CA ALA A 51 -1.69 4.30 1.60
C ALA A 51 -2.08 3.29 0.51
N LYS A 52 -3.36 3.24 0.13
CA LYS A 52 -3.84 2.40 -0.99
C LYS A 52 -3.24 2.84 -2.33
N HIS A 53 -3.26 4.14 -2.62
CA HIS A 53 -2.68 4.66 -3.86
C HIS A 53 -1.16 4.44 -3.92
N GLN A 54 -0.45 4.65 -2.81
CA GLN A 54 0.99 4.36 -2.72
C GLN A 54 1.30 2.88 -2.95
N LEU A 55 0.46 1.98 -2.43
CA LEU A 55 0.62 0.54 -2.64
C LEU A 55 0.42 0.18 -4.12
N GLU A 56 -0.61 0.72 -4.75
CA GLU A 56 -0.90 0.49 -6.18
C GLU A 56 0.28 0.95 -7.07
N GLU A 57 0.79 2.16 -6.85
CA GLU A 57 1.94 2.68 -7.60
C GLU A 57 3.20 1.84 -7.35
N LEU A 58 3.42 1.39 -6.11
CA LEU A 58 4.53 0.51 -5.78
C LEU A 58 4.41 -0.85 -6.49
N GLU A 59 3.21 -1.40 -6.60
CA GLU A 59 2.95 -2.64 -7.33
C GLU A 59 3.20 -2.49 -8.82
N LYS A 60 2.81 -1.35 -9.43
CA LYS A 60 3.14 -1.04 -10.83
C LYS A 60 4.66 -1.06 -11.04
N ILE A 61 5.42 -0.42 -10.17
CA ILE A 61 6.90 -0.40 -10.23
C ILE A 61 7.49 -1.82 -10.10
N LEU A 62 6.95 -2.64 -9.19
CA LEU A 62 7.40 -4.02 -8.98
C LEU A 62 7.06 -4.93 -10.17
N ASN A 63 5.91 -4.74 -10.81
CA ASN A 63 5.50 -5.49 -12.00
C ASN A 63 6.30 -5.10 -13.25
N VAL A 64 6.57 -3.81 -13.46
CA VAL A 64 7.41 -3.34 -14.58
C VAL A 64 8.82 -3.93 -14.50
N LYS A 65 9.35 -4.11 -13.29
CA LYS A 65 10.65 -4.78 -13.07
C LYS A 65 10.66 -6.24 -13.51
N LYS A 66 9.55 -6.96 -13.33
CA LYS A 66 9.41 -8.35 -13.77
C LYS A 66 9.52 -8.49 -15.28
N GLU A 67 8.93 -7.55 -16.03
CA GLU A 67 8.97 -7.58 -17.51
C GLU A 67 10.32 -7.14 -18.10
N THR A 68 11.09 -6.34 -17.35
CA THR A 68 12.43 -5.89 -17.77
C THR A 68 13.53 -6.90 -17.46
N GLU A 69 13.38 -7.72 -16.41
CA GLU A 69 14.31 -8.81 -16.10
C GLU A 69 14.11 -10.05 -17.01
N ASP A 70 12.90 -10.28 -17.53
CA ASP A 70 12.60 -11.41 -18.44
C ASP A 70 13.15 -11.20 -19.88
N LYS A 71 13.38 -9.96 -20.29
CA LYS A 71 13.94 -9.64 -21.62
C LYS A 71 15.46 -9.71 -21.69
N THR A 72 16.17 -9.56 -20.57
CA THR A 72 17.64 -9.56 -20.55
C THR A 72 18.25 -10.97 -20.57
N GLU A 73 17.52 -12.01 -20.18
CA GLU A 73 18.00 -13.40 -20.28
C GLU A 73 17.80 -14.04 -21.68
N GLY A 74 16.88 -13.51 -22.49
CA GLY A 74 16.62 -13.99 -23.85
C GLY A 74 17.71 -13.63 -24.86
N GLU A 75 18.35 -12.47 -24.72
CA GLU A 75 19.35 -11.98 -25.69
C GLU A 75 20.76 -12.55 -25.47
N THR A 76 21.09 -13.08 -24.29
CA THR A 76 22.42 -13.63 -24.02
C THR A 76 22.61 -15.06 -24.55
N LYS A 77 21.53 -15.84 -24.78
CA LYS A 77 21.63 -17.20 -25.32
C LYS A 77 21.67 -17.27 -26.86
N ALA A 78 21.35 -16.19 -27.57
CA ALA A 78 21.31 -16.16 -29.03
C ALA A 78 22.67 -15.85 -29.70
N LYS A 79 23.67 -15.36 -28.95
CA LYS A 79 24.98 -14.94 -29.51
C LYS A 79 26.12 -15.96 -29.39
N THR A 80 25.88 -17.19 -28.93
CA THR A 80 26.95 -18.23 -28.76
C THR A 80 26.70 -19.50 -29.56
N LYS A 81 26.05 -19.38 -30.73
CA LYS A 81 26.04 -20.44 -31.75
C LYS A 81 26.39 -19.79 -33.09
N THR A 82 27.68 -19.57 -33.29
CA THR A 82 28.29 -19.37 -34.61
C THR A 82 29.22 -20.55 -34.86
#